data_AF-A0AA40BYS6-F1
#
_entry.id   AF-A0AA40BYS6-F1
#
_cell.length_a   1.000
_cell.length_b   1.000
_cell.length_c   1.000
_cell.angle_alpha   90.00
_cell.angle_beta   90.00
_cell.angle_gamma   90.00
#
_symmetry.space_group_name_H-M   'P 1'
#
loop_
_entity.id
_entity.type
_entity.pdbx_description
1 polymer ?
#
loop_
_entity_poly.entity_id
_entity_poly.type
_entity_poly.pdbx_seq_one_letter_code
_entity_poly.pdbx_strand_id
1 'polypeptide(L)'
;MSTARGKPAPDIFSVALQGINTTLPPGEKAISPDDCLVFEDSRGGREAGWDESVLGATSGSEGAFRWEGEVLAGRTGIVPFGEEDQLGEVGDGWAEEIGSLEEFDYGKYGIVV
;
A
#
# COMPACT_ATOMS: atom_id res chain seq x y z
N MET A 1 17.08 16.28 -16.95
CA MET A 1 17.61 15.30 -15.98
C MET A 1 16.44 14.79 -15.17
N SER A 2 15.89 13.62 -15.50
CA SER A 2 14.86 13.01 -14.65
C SER A 2 15.56 12.36 -13.45
N THR A 3 15.42 12.96 -12.27
CA THR A 3 15.73 12.30 -11.01
C THR A 3 14.74 11.15 -10.85
N ALA A 4 15.11 9.95 -11.28
CA ALA A 4 14.31 8.76 -11.00
C ALA A 4 14.25 8.61 -9.48
N ARG A 5 13.09 8.95 -8.90
CA ARG A 5 12.80 8.70 -7.49
C ARG A 5 12.43 7.22 -7.39
N GLY A 6 13.42 6.38 -7.10
CA GLY A 6 13.16 4.98 -6.78
C GLY A 6 12.42 4.84 -5.45
N LYS A 7 12.04 3.61 -5.08
CA LYS A 7 11.58 3.29 -3.72
C LYS A 7 12.59 3.89 -2.70
N PRO A 8 12.14 4.51 -1.60
CA PRO A 8 10.78 4.51 -1.05
C PRO A 8 10.02 5.83 -1.27
N ALA A 9 10.16 6.49 -2.43
CA ALA A 9 9.40 7.71 -2.67
C ALA A 9 7.88 7.41 -2.63
N PRO A 10 7.09 8.08 -1.76
CA PRO A 10 5.69 7.75 -1.49
C PRO A 10 4.79 7.97 -2.72
N ASP A 11 5.28 8.68 -3.74
CA ASP A 11 4.56 8.94 -4.97
C ASP A 11 4.60 7.79 -5.97
N ILE A 12 5.29 6.67 -5.69
CA ILE A 12 5.39 5.57 -6.66
C ILE A 12 4.01 4.98 -7.02
N PHE A 13 3.11 4.87 -6.05
CA PHE A 13 1.74 4.40 -6.28
C PHE A 13 0.93 5.44 -7.04
N SER A 14 1.09 6.73 -6.72
CA SER A 14 0.47 7.84 -7.46
C SER A 14 0.95 7.90 -8.92
N VAL A 15 2.25 7.70 -9.17
CA VAL A 15 2.83 7.65 -10.52
C VAL A 15 2.30 6.43 -11.28
N ALA A 16 2.19 5.27 -10.63
CA ALA A 16 1.62 4.07 -11.24
C ALA A 16 0.13 4.28 -11.60
N LEU A 17 -0.68 4.82 -10.67
CA LEU A 17 -2.09 5.13 -10.90
C LEU A 17 -2.25 6.15 -12.03
N GLN A 18 -1.45 7.21 -12.05
CA GLN A 18 -1.44 8.18 -13.14
C GLN A 18 -1.12 7.49 -14.47
N GLY A 19 -0.11 6.62 -14.49
CA GLY A 19 0.24 5.81 -15.65
C GLY A 19 -0.96 5.01 -16.18
N ILE A 20 -1.66 4.30 -15.31
CA ILE A 20 -2.87 3.53 -15.67
C ILE A 20 -3.96 4.46 -16.21
N ASN A 21 -4.26 5.55 -15.51
CA ASN A 21 -5.29 6.50 -15.93
C ASN A 21 -4.98 7.13 -17.30
N THR A 22 -3.72 7.31 -17.68
CA THR A 22 -3.35 7.84 -19.00
C THR A 22 -3.55 6.84 -20.14
N THR A 23 -3.67 5.54 -19.86
CA THR A 23 -3.90 4.51 -20.88
C THR A 23 -5.38 4.14 -21.04
N LEU A 24 -6.27 4.73 -20.24
CA LEU A 24 -7.70 4.47 -20.32
C LEU A 24 -8.30 4.91 -21.67
N PRO A 25 -9.22 4.12 -22.24
CA PRO A 25 -9.99 4.51 -23.41
C PRO A 25 -10.75 5.85 -23.21
N PRO A 26 -11.00 6.62 -24.29
CA PRO A 26 -11.80 7.83 -24.19
C PRO A 26 -13.20 7.56 -23.62
N GLY A 27 -13.57 8.31 -22.59
CA GLY A 27 -14.88 8.20 -21.93
C GLY A 27 -14.93 7.23 -20.75
N GLU A 28 -13.84 6.49 -20.49
CA GLU A 28 -13.69 5.71 -19.25
C GLU A 28 -13.47 6.65 -18.05
N LYS A 29 -14.04 6.28 -16.91
CA LYS A 29 -13.86 7.02 -15.66
C LYS A 29 -12.42 6.77 -15.16
N ALA A 30 -11.74 7.84 -14.74
CA ALA A 30 -10.46 7.70 -14.06
C ALA A 30 -10.61 6.88 -12.77
N ILE A 31 -9.67 5.96 -12.57
CA ILE A 31 -9.52 5.15 -11.36
C ILE A 31 -9.03 6.07 -10.24
N SER A 32 -9.74 6.03 -9.11
CA SER A 32 -9.34 6.73 -7.89
C SER A 32 -8.49 5.83 -6.99
N PRO A 33 -7.75 6.40 -6.04
CA PRO A 33 -7.01 5.60 -5.06
C PRO A 33 -7.91 4.63 -4.27
N ASP A 34 -9.13 5.04 -3.93
CA ASP A 34 -10.14 4.19 -3.27
C ASP A 34 -10.54 2.95 -4.11
N ASP A 35 -10.33 2.99 -5.43
CA ASP A 35 -10.56 1.87 -6.34
C ASP A 35 -9.36 0.88 -6.38
N CYS A 36 -8.30 1.14 -5.60
CA CYS A 36 -7.04 0.41 -5.68
C CYS A 36 -6.71 -0.36 -4.39
N LEU A 37 -6.02 -1.49 -4.58
CA LEU A 37 -5.40 -2.27 -3.51
C LEU A 37 -3.91 -2.41 -3.82
N VAL A 38 -3.08 -2.26 -2.79
CA VAL A 38 -1.62 -2.43 -2.90
C VAL A 38 -1.22 -3.69 -2.15
N PHE A 39 -0.40 -4.53 -2.78
CA PHE A 39 0.22 -5.67 -2.12
C PHE A 39 1.70 -5.41 -1.96
N GLU A 40 2.23 -5.59 -0.75
CA GLU A 40 3.65 -5.38 -0.49
C GLU A 40 4.23 -6.39 0.51
N ASP A 41 5.31 -7.05 0.10
CA ASP A 41 6.03 -8.02 0.91
C ASP A 41 7.16 -7.36 1.73
N SER A 42 7.71 -6.25 1.24
CA SER A 42 8.84 -5.56 1.86
C SER A 42 8.43 -4.64 3.01
N ARG A 43 9.21 -4.65 4.11
CA ARG A 43 8.99 -3.74 5.26
C ARG A 43 8.98 -2.27 4.85
N GLY A 44 9.93 -1.88 3.99
CA GLY A 44 10.05 -0.48 3.56
C GLY A 44 8.94 0.00 2.62
N GLY A 45 8.30 -0.92 1.87
CA GLY A 45 7.13 -0.58 1.09
C GLY A 45 5.84 -0.54 1.92
N ARG A 46 5.78 -1.23 3.07
CA ARG A 46 4.66 -1.07 4.02
C ARG A 46 4.64 0.31 4.67
N GLU A 47 5.80 0.84 5.01
CA GLU A 47 5.94 2.18 5.58
C GLU A 47 5.66 3.30 4.58
N ALA A 48 5.94 3.08 3.30
CA ALA A 48 5.61 4.03 2.23
C ALA A 48 4.11 4.07 1.91
N GLY A 49 3.25 3.63 2.84
CA GLY A 49 1.83 3.41 2.69
C GLY A 49 1.12 4.47 1.85
N TRP A 50 0.10 4.05 1.13
CA TRP A 50 -0.68 4.94 0.28
C TRP A 50 -1.94 5.35 1.02
N ASP A 51 -2.10 6.68 1.16
CA ASP A 51 -3.09 7.40 1.98
C ASP A 51 -4.55 6.92 1.81
N GLU A 52 -4.85 6.29 0.68
CA GLU A 52 -6.22 5.98 0.24
C GLU A 52 -6.36 4.53 -0.29
N SER A 53 -5.44 3.61 0.05
CA SER A 53 -5.53 2.20 -0.38
C SER A 53 -5.27 1.21 0.74
N VAL A 54 -5.93 0.05 0.69
CA VAL A 54 -5.65 -1.04 1.63
C VAL A 54 -4.41 -1.81 1.20
N LEU A 55 -3.45 -1.90 2.13
CA LEU A 55 -2.20 -2.61 1.93
C LEU A 55 -2.30 -4.06 2.45
N GLY A 56 -2.13 -5.05 1.56
CA GLY A 56 -1.98 -6.45 1.92
C GLY A 56 -0.51 -6.82 2.10
N ALA A 57 -0.10 -7.10 3.34
CA ALA A 57 1.28 -7.44 3.67
C ALA A 57 1.47 -8.96 3.84
N THR A 58 2.49 -9.56 3.21
CA THR A 58 2.84 -10.98 3.44
C THR A 58 3.99 -11.09 4.45
N SER A 59 3.89 -11.97 5.44
CA SER A 59 4.99 -12.22 6.38
C SER A 59 5.84 -13.40 5.95
N GLY A 60 7.09 -13.10 5.57
CA GLY A 60 8.15 -14.09 5.45
C GLY A 60 9.25 -13.81 6.46
N SER A 61 9.01 -13.97 7.77
CA SER A 61 9.99 -14.35 8.80
C SER A 61 9.56 -14.00 10.23
N GLU A 62 9.87 -14.90 11.18
CA GLU A 62 9.54 -14.94 12.62
C GLU A 62 9.96 -13.72 13.48
N GLY A 63 10.47 -12.64 12.88
CA GLY A 63 10.94 -11.44 13.58
C GLY A 63 10.00 -10.23 13.54
N ALA A 64 8.77 -10.38 13.03
CA ALA A 64 7.78 -9.30 12.88
C ALA A 64 6.93 -9.03 14.13
N PHE A 65 6.83 -10.00 15.05
CA PHE A 65 5.92 -10.00 16.20
C PHE A 65 6.01 -8.82 17.17
N ARG A 66 7.09 -8.02 17.15
CA ARG A 66 7.27 -6.92 18.12
C ARG A 66 6.67 -5.59 17.65
N TRP A 67 6.28 -5.49 16.38
CA TRP A 67 5.88 -4.23 15.74
C TRP A 67 4.74 -4.40 14.74
N GLU A 68 3.93 -5.47 14.84
CA GLU A 68 2.89 -5.76 13.83
C GLU A 68 1.93 -4.58 13.66
N GLY A 69 1.47 -3.97 14.76
CA GLY A 69 0.59 -2.81 14.72
C GLY A 69 1.25 -1.57 14.11
N GLU A 70 2.49 -1.26 14.50
CA GLU A 70 3.24 -0.12 13.97
C GLU A 70 3.65 -0.33 12.50
N VAL A 71 3.91 -1.57 12.08
CA VAL A 71 4.19 -1.92 10.69
C VAL A 71 2.94 -1.70 9.84
N LEU A 72 1.78 -2.16 10.31
CA LEU A 72 0.50 -1.98 9.60
C LEU A 72 0.09 -0.49 9.55
N ALA A 73 0.43 0.29 10.58
CA ALA A 73 0.23 1.73 10.60
C ALA A 73 1.30 2.52 9.81
N GLY A 74 2.35 1.86 9.30
CA GLY A 74 3.50 2.52 8.69
C GLY A 74 4.34 3.38 9.65
N ARG A 75 4.18 3.23 10.98
CA ARG A 75 4.79 4.04 12.06
C ARG A 75 6.05 3.43 12.69
N THR A 76 6.72 2.57 11.93
CA THR A 76 7.92 1.85 12.36
C THR A 76 9.16 2.73 12.54
N GLY A 77 9.25 3.83 11.77
CA GLY A 77 10.37 4.78 11.82
C GLY A 77 11.69 4.24 11.26
N ILE A 78 11.67 3.07 10.60
CA ILE A 78 12.84 2.48 9.94
C ILE A 78 13.15 3.23 8.63
N VAL A 79 12.13 3.78 7.97
CA VAL A 79 12.22 4.52 6.72
C VAL A 79 11.75 5.96 6.98
N PRO A 80 12.64 6.97 6.94
CA PRO A 80 12.32 8.35 7.31
C PRO A 80 11.56 9.12 6.20
N PHE A 81 10.56 8.50 5.57
CA PHE A 81 9.86 9.06 4.41
C PHE A 81 8.34 9.03 4.62
N GLY A 82 7.69 10.17 4.37
CA GLY A 82 6.25 10.38 4.59
C GLY A 82 6.01 11.52 5.57
N GLU A 83 4.96 12.31 5.34
CA GLU A 83 4.44 13.22 6.36
C GLU A 83 3.59 12.38 7.35
N GLU A 84 3.59 12.72 8.65
CA GLU A 84 2.92 11.91 9.69
C GLU A 84 1.40 11.74 9.47
N ASP A 85 0.81 12.62 8.64
CA ASP A 85 -0.60 12.61 8.25
C ASP A 85 -0.93 11.55 7.19
N GLN A 86 0.08 11.02 6.48
CA GLN A 86 -0.08 9.97 5.46
C GLN A 86 0.00 8.55 6.05
N LEU A 87 0.12 8.44 7.37
CA LEU A 87 0.29 7.18 8.09
C LEU A 87 -0.98 6.85 8.87
N GLY A 88 -1.44 5.60 8.77
CA GLY A 88 -2.53 5.09 9.60
C GLY A 88 -2.22 5.11 11.10
N GLU A 89 -3.23 4.88 11.92
CA GLU A 89 -3.10 4.67 13.36
C GLU A 89 -2.93 3.19 13.70
N VAL A 90 -2.29 2.88 14.83
CA VAL A 90 -2.15 1.48 15.25
C VAL A 90 -3.53 0.87 15.53
N GLY A 91 -3.94 -0.07 14.68
CA GLY A 91 -5.20 -0.82 14.83
C GLY A 91 -6.43 -0.18 14.21
N ASP A 92 -6.28 0.84 13.36
CA ASP A 92 -7.39 1.47 12.61
C ASP A 92 -7.87 0.67 11.39
N GLY A 93 -7.11 -0.34 10.98
CA GLY A 93 -7.38 -1.13 9.79
C GLY A 93 -6.82 -0.54 8.50
N TRP A 94 -5.87 0.39 8.59
CA TRP A 94 -5.14 1.00 7.46
C TRP A 94 -4.52 -0.04 6.51
N ALA A 95 -3.94 -1.08 7.10
CA ALA A 95 -3.38 -2.21 6.39
C ALA A 95 -3.82 -3.51 7.05
N GLU A 96 -3.78 -4.60 6.29
CA GLU A 96 -3.94 -5.94 6.84
C GLU A 96 -2.78 -6.85 6.43
N GLU A 97 -2.51 -7.82 7.29
CA GLU A 97 -1.58 -8.90 6.96
C GLU A 97 -2.37 -10.07 6.37
N ILE A 98 -1.89 -10.58 5.23
CA ILE A 98 -2.39 -11.81 4.62
C ILE A 98 -1.25 -12.82 4.53
N GLY A 99 -1.49 -14.06 4.96
CA GLY A 99 -0.46 -15.09 4.98
C GLY A 99 0.00 -15.49 3.58
N SER A 100 -0.92 -15.44 2.61
CA SER A 100 -0.65 -15.63 1.19
C SER A 100 -1.74 -14.99 0.32
N LEU A 101 -1.47 -14.84 -0.98
CA LEU A 101 -2.50 -14.40 -1.94
C LEU A 101 -3.64 -15.42 -2.11
N GLU A 102 -3.43 -16.70 -1.75
CA GLU A 102 -4.48 -17.72 -1.78
C GLU A 102 -5.53 -17.49 -0.69
N GLU A 103 -5.17 -16.78 0.38
CA GLU A 103 -6.04 -16.44 1.51
C GLU A 103 -6.74 -15.09 1.33
N PHE A 104 -6.51 -14.39 0.22
CA PHE A 104 -7.07 -13.08 -0.02
C PHE A 104 -8.61 -13.13 -0.16
N ASP A 105 -9.31 -12.39 0.70
CA ASP A 105 -10.77 -12.30 0.67
C ASP A 105 -11.24 -11.31 -0.39
N TYR A 106 -11.42 -11.79 -1.62
CA TYR A 106 -11.96 -11.01 -2.73
C TYR A 106 -13.31 -10.36 -2.39
N GLY A 107 -14.17 -11.03 -1.61
CA GLY A 107 -15.50 -10.57 -1.25
C GLY A 107 -15.47 -9.35 -0.33
N LYS A 108 -14.52 -9.30 0.61
CA LYS A 108 -14.28 -8.13 1.48
C LYS A 108 -14.07 -6.84 0.68
N TYR A 109 -13.43 -6.95 -0.49
CA TYR A 109 -13.11 -5.82 -1.37
C TYR A 109 -14.07 -5.67 -2.55
N GLY A 110 -15.19 -6.39 -2.57
CA GLY A 110 -16.19 -6.30 -3.64
C GLY A 110 -15.71 -6.84 -5.00
N ILE A 111 -14.65 -7.65 -5.03
CA ILE A 111 -14.13 -8.25 -6.25
C ILE A 111 -14.90 -9.55 -6.54
N VAL A 112 -15.44 -9.66 -7.74
CA VAL A 112 -16.16 -10.86 -8.23
C VAL A 112 -15.23 -11.66 -9.14
N VAL A 113 -15.05 -12.96 -8.83
CA VAL A 113 -14.21 -13.91 -9.56
C VAL A 113 -15.01 -14.93 -10.36
#